data_AF-A0A315R2L9-F1
#
_entry.id   AF-A0A315R2L9-F1
#
_cell.length_a   1.000
_cell.length_b   1.000
_cell.length_c   1.000
_cell.angle_alpha   90.00
_cell.angle_beta   90.00
_cell.angle_gamma   90.00
#
_symmetry.space_group_name_H-M   'P 1'
#
loop_
_entity.id
_entity.type
_entity.pdbx_description
1 polymer ?
#
loop_
_entity_poly.entity_id
_entity_poly.type
_entity_poly.pdbx_seq_one_letter_code
_entity_poly.pdbx_strand_id
1 'polypeptide(L)'
;LNRDIILVEREKAGYDLTQYLINKGHRDIAFIGGSFSEKSAPDFYHEKRFLGFKKAMTANNLEWKNKWIIDGSWEKEPAYRATQKLLKQEELPTAIFAASDQMAIGIMRAVHEEGLNIPEDISIISYDNIDMAAYTSLLNFLKS
;
A
#
# COMPACT_ATOMS: atom_id res chain seq x y z
N LEU A 1 22.18 23.77 7.52
CA LEU A 1 22.73 22.65 6.73
C LEU A 1 23.05 21.52 7.70
N ASN A 2 22.27 20.44 7.69
CA ASN A 2 22.66 19.13 8.21
C ASN A 2 21.81 18.11 7.44
N ARG A 3 22.40 17.41 6.46
CA ARG A 3 21.72 16.53 5.49
C ARG A 3 21.90 15.04 5.80
N ASP A 4 22.18 14.72 7.06
CA ASP A 4 22.25 13.34 7.54
C ASP A 4 21.16 13.17 8.60
N ILE A 5 20.41 12.05 8.56
CA ILE A 5 19.27 11.65 9.41
C ILE A 5 17.87 12.00 8.84
N ILE A 6 17.38 11.30 7.81
CA ILE A 6 15.96 10.84 7.63
C ILE A 6 15.90 9.62 6.68
N LEU A 7 16.79 8.63 6.83
CA LEU A 7 16.73 7.39 6.03
C LEU A 7 16.35 6.16 6.87
N VAL A 8 16.49 6.24 8.19
CA VAL A 8 16.31 5.10 9.11
C VAL A 8 14.86 4.94 9.57
N GLU A 9 14.03 5.99 9.52
CA GLU A 9 12.63 5.91 9.96
C GLU A 9 11.69 5.29 8.91
N ARG A 10 11.86 5.62 7.62
CA ARG A 10 10.93 5.16 6.56
C ARG A 10 10.99 3.66 6.33
N GLU A 11 12.18 3.07 6.44
CA GLU A 11 12.35 1.62 6.35
C GLU A 11 11.78 0.92 7.59
N LYS A 12 12.00 1.49 8.78
CA LYS A 12 11.41 0.96 10.02
C LYS A 12 9.88 0.99 9.97
N ALA A 13 9.28 2.10 9.57
CA ALA A 13 7.82 2.18 9.49
C ALA A 13 7.26 1.30 8.35
N GLY A 14 7.98 1.13 7.24
CA GLY A 14 7.66 0.10 6.26
C GLY A 14 7.61 -1.31 6.88
N TYR A 15 8.60 -1.65 7.70
CA TYR A 15 8.65 -2.91 8.43
C TYR A 15 7.50 -3.04 9.43
N ASP A 16 7.29 -2.04 10.28
CA ASP A 16 6.31 -2.07 11.37
C ASP A 16 4.87 -2.16 10.85
N LEU A 17 4.52 -1.40 9.79
CA LEU A 17 3.19 -1.43 9.19
C LEU A 17 2.91 -2.76 8.48
N THR A 18 3.92 -3.33 7.80
CA THR A 18 3.79 -4.67 7.22
C THR A 18 3.68 -5.73 8.31
N GLN A 19 4.46 -5.63 9.39
CA GLN A 19 4.35 -6.54 10.53
C GLN A 19 2.98 -6.45 11.18
N TYR A 20 2.39 -5.26 11.27
CA TYR A 20 1.03 -5.07 11.76
C TYR A 20 0.01 -5.84 10.91
N LEU A 21 0.06 -5.71 9.57
CA LEU A 21 -0.80 -6.48 8.67
C LEU A 21 -0.60 -8.00 8.85
N ILE A 22 0.65 -8.46 8.94
CA ILE A 22 0.98 -9.87 9.16
C ILE A 22 0.40 -10.37 10.49
N ASN A 23 0.54 -9.58 11.56
CA ASN A 23 0.00 -9.89 12.89
C ASN A 23 -1.54 -9.93 12.90
N LYS A 24 -2.19 -9.20 12.00
CA LYS A 24 -3.64 -9.26 11.77
C LYS A 24 -4.10 -10.45 10.92
N GLY A 25 -3.15 -11.28 10.45
CA GLY A 25 -3.44 -12.50 9.69
C GLY A 25 -3.22 -12.38 8.18
N HIS A 26 -2.89 -11.20 7.67
CA HIS A 26 -2.64 -11.04 6.24
C HIS A 26 -1.34 -11.73 5.82
N ARG A 27 -1.37 -12.36 4.64
CA ARG A 27 -0.24 -13.07 4.04
C ARG A 27 -0.02 -12.58 2.61
N ASP A 28 -1.11 -12.42 1.88
CA ASP A 28 -1.16 -11.80 0.56
C ASP A 28 -1.30 -10.27 0.69
N ILE A 29 -0.17 -9.57 0.62
CA ILE A 29 -0.09 -8.11 0.81
C ILE A 29 0.48 -7.46 -0.46
N ALA A 30 -0.25 -6.50 -1.01
CA ALA A 30 0.23 -5.63 -2.08
C ALA A 30 0.92 -4.39 -1.52
N PHE A 31 1.89 -3.87 -2.26
CA PHE A 31 2.57 -2.60 -1.96
C PHE A 31 2.35 -1.63 -3.13
N ILE A 32 1.78 -0.47 -2.83
CA ILE A 32 1.58 0.61 -3.80
C ILE A 32 2.42 1.81 -3.33
N GLY A 33 3.52 2.06 -4.04
CA GLY A 33 4.44 3.16 -3.77
C GLY A 33 4.66 4.04 -5.00
N GLY A 34 5.59 4.98 -4.95
CA GLY A 34 6.10 5.61 -6.16
C GLY A 34 7.50 5.13 -6.47
N SER A 35 7.76 4.80 -7.74
CA SER A 35 9.11 4.46 -8.18
C SER A 35 9.94 5.70 -8.51
N PHE A 36 11.26 5.58 -8.47
CA PHE A 36 12.19 6.68 -8.82
C PHE A 36 12.73 6.56 -10.25
N SER A 37 12.12 5.72 -11.08
CA SER A 37 12.60 5.39 -12.42
C SER A 37 11.62 5.86 -13.49
N GLU A 38 12.10 6.61 -14.47
CA GLU A 38 11.36 6.94 -15.70
C GLU A 38 11.31 5.77 -16.70
N LYS A 39 11.89 4.60 -16.36
CA LYS A 39 11.94 3.41 -17.22
C LYS A 39 10.64 2.61 -17.14
N SER A 40 10.43 1.75 -18.15
CA SER A 40 9.22 0.92 -18.32
C SER A 40 8.89 -0.05 -17.17
N ALA A 41 9.84 -0.31 -16.26
CA ALA A 41 9.62 -1.10 -15.05
C ALA A 41 9.94 -0.25 -13.82
N PRO A 42 9.05 -0.19 -12.82
CA PRO A 42 9.25 0.63 -11.64
C PRO A 42 10.43 0.11 -10.80
N ASP A 43 11.33 1.03 -10.44
CA ASP A 43 12.45 0.76 -9.54
C ASP A 43 12.10 1.19 -8.11
N PHE A 44 11.91 0.20 -7.25
CA PHE A 44 11.67 0.38 -5.82
C PHE A 44 12.90 0.12 -4.94
N TYR A 45 14.08 -0.16 -5.51
CA TYR A 45 15.29 -0.43 -4.72
C TYR A 45 15.72 0.76 -3.85
N HIS A 46 15.31 1.97 -4.24
CA HIS A 46 15.54 3.20 -3.49
C HIS A 46 14.36 3.60 -2.57
N GLU A 47 13.21 2.92 -2.66
CA GLU A 47 12.05 3.24 -1.83
C GLU A 47 12.15 2.55 -0.47
N LYS A 48 12.46 3.34 0.57
CA LYS A 48 12.71 2.83 1.92
C LYS A 48 11.52 2.09 2.53
N ARG A 49 10.29 2.53 2.29
CA ARG A 49 9.09 1.82 2.79
C ARG A 49 8.96 0.44 2.15
N PHE A 50 9.31 0.30 0.87
CA PHE A 50 9.37 -0.99 0.20
C PHE A 50 10.47 -1.90 0.76
N LEU A 51 11.64 -1.35 1.10
CA LEU A 51 12.70 -2.12 1.77
C LEU A 51 12.21 -2.66 3.12
N GLY A 52 11.49 -1.84 3.89
CA GLY A 52 10.84 -2.24 5.15
C GLY A 52 9.82 -3.35 4.96
N PHE A 53 8.92 -3.19 3.98
CA PHE A 53 7.95 -4.19 3.56
C PHE A 53 8.62 -5.53 3.25
N LYS A 54 9.65 -5.55 2.39
CA LYS A 54 10.40 -6.77 2.07
C LYS A 54 11.01 -7.42 3.30
N LYS A 55 11.64 -6.62 4.17
CA LYS A 55 12.25 -7.10 5.40
C LYS A 55 11.24 -7.77 6.33
N ALA A 56 10.02 -7.22 6.45
CA ALA A 56 8.96 -7.81 7.25
C ALA A 56 8.41 -9.10 6.63
N MET A 57 8.16 -9.11 5.31
CA MET A 57 7.73 -10.32 4.59
C MET A 57 8.76 -11.45 4.77
N THR A 58 10.05 -11.18 4.52
CA THR A 58 11.13 -12.16 4.68
C THR A 58 11.27 -12.63 6.12
N ALA A 59 11.20 -11.74 7.12
CA ALA A 59 11.29 -12.10 8.54
C ALA A 59 10.18 -13.06 9.01
N ASN A 60 9.04 -13.08 8.29
CA ASN A 60 7.92 -13.96 8.57
C ASN A 60 7.82 -15.15 7.59
N ASN A 61 8.85 -15.40 6.79
CA ASN A 61 8.88 -16.43 5.74
C ASN A 61 7.74 -16.30 4.73
N LEU A 62 7.37 -15.08 4.38
CA LEU A 62 6.36 -14.77 3.37
C LEU A 62 7.01 -14.25 2.10
N GLU A 63 6.51 -14.72 0.97
CA GLU A 63 6.86 -14.20 -0.34
C GLU A 63 5.88 -13.10 -0.74
N TRP A 64 6.36 -12.13 -1.53
CA TRP A 64 5.51 -11.15 -2.19
C TRP A 64 5.44 -11.43 -3.69
N LYS A 65 4.31 -11.11 -4.31
CA LYS A 65 4.12 -11.28 -5.75
C LYS A 65 4.56 -10.00 -6.46
N ASN A 66 5.48 -10.11 -7.42
CA ASN A 66 5.96 -8.93 -8.18
C ASN A 66 4.80 -8.17 -8.88
N LYS A 67 3.74 -8.86 -9.30
CA LYS A 67 2.51 -8.26 -9.86
C LYS A 67 1.73 -7.36 -8.87
N TRP A 68 2.05 -7.43 -7.59
CA TRP A 68 1.43 -6.65 -6.50
C TRP A 68 2.37 -5.58 -5.92
N ILE A 69 3.53 -5.37 -6.56
CA ILE A 69 4.41 -4.24 -6.28
C ILE A 69 4.15 -3.21 -7.38
N ILE A 70 3.40 -2.17 -7.04
CA ILE A 70 2.73 -1.29 -8.01
C ILE A 70 3.21 0.15 -7.84
N ASP A 71 3.46 0.80 -8.97
CA ASP A 71 3.78 2.23 -9.02
C ASP A 71 2.50 3.07 -9.13
N GLY A 72 2.17 3.74 -8.03
CA GLY A 72 1.15 4.78 -7.93
C GLY A 72 1.71 6.19 -8.12
N SER A 73 2.99 6.33 -8.52
CA SER A 73 3.63 7.60 -8.88
C SER A 73 3.53 8.70 -7.81
N TRP A 74 3.43 8.33 -6.53
CA TRP A 74 3.20 9.24 -5.40
C TRP A 74 1.88 10.03 -5.47
N GLU A 75 0.97 9.65 -6.36
CA GLU A 75 -0.21 10.44 -6.68
C GLU A 75 -1.52 9.64 -6.52
N LYS A 76 -2.60 10.38 -6.23
CA LYS A 76 -3.93 9.81 -6.01
C LYS A 76 -4.48 9.11 -7.25
N GLU A 77 -4.43 9.78 -8.40
CA GLU A 77 -5.08 9.30 -9.63
C GLU A 77 -4.34 8.11 -10.26
N PRO A 78 -3.01 8.09 -10.36
CA PRO A 78 -2.27 6.89 -10.77
C PRO A 78 -2.48 5.71 -9.82
N ALA A 79 -2.44 5.93 -8.49
CA ALA A 79 -2.71 4.87 -7.50
C ALA A 79 -4.13 4.28 -7.65
N TYR A 80 -5.15 5.13 -7.87
CA TYR A 80 -6.50 4.67 -8.18
C TYR A 80 -6.53 3.77 -9.43
N ARG A 81 -5.98 4.24 -10.56
CA ARG A 81 -6.00 3.47 -11.82
C ARG A 81 -5.24 2.15 -11.71
N ALA A 82 -4.11 2.16 -10.99
CA ALA A 82 -3.32 0.96 -10.78
C ALA A 82 -4.07 -0.04 -9.87
N THR A 83 -4.78 0.46 -8.87
CA THR A 83 -5.65 -0.37 -8.00
C THR A 83 -6.81 -0.97 -8.78
N GLN A 84 -7.47 -0.23 -9.68
CA GLN A 84 -8.52 -0.81 -10.54
C GLN A 84 -8.00 -1.97 -11.40
N LYS A 85 -6.76 -1.88 -11.89
CA LYS A 85 -6.14 -2.98 -12.64
C LYS A 85 -5.83 -4.18 -11.74
N LEU A 86 -5.36 -3.93 -10.52
CA LEU A 86 -5.12 -4.95 -9.51
C LEU A 86 -6.41 -5.72 -9.16
N LEU A 87 -7.50 -4.99 -8.91
CA LEU A 87 -8.79 -5.57 -8.50
C LEU A 87 -9.50 -6.40 -9.58
N LYS A 88 -9.03 -6.32 -10.83
CA LYS A 88 -9.51 -7.14 -11.96
C LYS A 88 -8.70 -8.41 -12.19
N GLN A 89 -7.69 -8.67 -11.36
CA GLN A 89 -6.92 -9.92 -11.42
C GLN A 89 -7.73 -11.07 -10.80
N GLU A 90 -7.51 -12.29 -11.28
CA GLU A 90 -8.14 -13.50 -10.70
C GLU A 90 -7.73 -13.74 -9.24
N GLU A 91 -6.51 -13.34 -8.90
CA GLU A 91 -5.95 -13.49 -7.56
C GLU A 91 -5.67 -12.11 -6.97
N LEU A 92 -6.31 -11.83 -5.82
CA LEU A 92 -6.27 -10.54 -5.14
C LEU A 92 -5.47 -10.62 -3.83
N PRO A 93 -4.80 -9.53 -3.43
CA PRO A 93 -4.26 -9.41 -2.09
C PRO A 93 -5.40 -9.25 -1.08
N THR A 94 -5.15 -9.62 0.17
CA THR A 94 -6.07 -9.38 1.30
C THR A 94 -5.80 -8.05 2.00
N ALA A 95 -4.62 -7.45 1.74
CA ALA A 95 -4.26 -6.14 2.24
C ALA A 95 -3.41 -5.34 1.26
N ILE A 96 -3.54 -4.01 1.31
CA ILE A 96 -2.75 -3.06 0.52
C ILE A 96 -1.98 -2.13 1.48
N PHE A 97 -0.66 -2.10 1.34
CA PHE A 97 0.19 -1.06 1.89
C PHE A 97 0.25 0.11 0.90
N ALA A 98 -0.29 1.26 1.27
CA ALA A 98 -0.13 2.53 0.56
C ALA A 98 1.09 3.30 1.11
N ALA A 99 2.08 3.59 0.27
CA ALA A 99 3.29 4.27 0.73
C ALA A 99 3.08 5.75 1.12
N SER A 100 1.93 6.34 0.80
CA SER A 100 1.50 7.66 1.29
C SER A 100 -0.03 7.73 1.37
N ASP A 101 -0.53 8.69 2.14
CA ASP A 101 -1.96 8.92 2.31
C ASP A 101 -2.65 9.41 1.03
N GLN A 102 -1.96 10.22 0.22
CA GLN A 102 -2.47 10.68 -1.07
C GLN A 102 -2.77 9.50 -2.01
N MET A 103 -1.91 8.48 -2.02
CA MET A 103 -2.17 7.25 -2.76
C MET A 103 -3.29 6.44 -2.12
N ALA A 104 -3.30 6.36 -0.78
CA ALA A 104 -4.32 5.64 -0.03
C ALA A 104 -5.75 6.10 -0.37
N ILE A 105 -5.98 7.41 -0.52
CA ILE A 105 -7.27 7.96 -0.98
C ILE A 105 -7.69 7.40 -2.35
N GLY A 106 -6.75 7.32 -3.30
CA GLY A 106 -7.00 6.77 -4.63
C GLY A 106 -7.31 5.27 -4.59
N ILE A 107 -6.57 4.53 -3.77
CA ILE A 107 -6.77 3.10 -3.55
C ILE A 107 -8.16 2.85 -2.95
N MET A 108 -8.55 3.58 -1.90
CA MET A 108 -9.86 3.46 -1.26
C MET A 108 -11.00 3.72 -2.24
N ARG A 109 -10.86 4.75 -3.10
CA ARG A 109 -11.85 5.02 -4.15
C ARG A 109 -12.00 3.82 -5.09
N ALA A 110 -10.89 3.23 -5.54
CA ALA A 110 -10.93 2.08 -6.44
C ALA A 110 -11.58 0.85 -5.78
N VAL A 111 -11.20 0.53 -4.54
CA VAL A 111 -11.79 -0.59 -3.78
C VAL A 111 -13.29 -0.40 -3.60
N HIS A 112 -13.71 0.83 -3.26
CA HIS A 112 -15.12 1.17 -3.08
C HIS A 112 -15.93 1.03 -4.37
N GLU A 113 -15.41 1.52 -5.51
CA GLU A 113 -16.09 1.47 -6.82
C GLU A 113 -16.18 0.06 -7.40
N GLU A 114 -15.26 -0.84 -7.04
CA GLU A 114 -15.34 -2.28 -7.38
C GLU A 114 -16.28 -3.04 -6.41
N GLY A 115 -17.00 -2.34 -5.53
CA GLY A 115 -18.02 -2.92 -4.66
C GLY A 115 -17.47 -3.65 -3.42
N LEU A 116 -16.16 -3.62 -3.19
CA LEU A 116 -15.50 -4.26 -2.06
C LEU A 116 -15.60 -3.38 -0.80
N ASN A 117 -15.56 -4.04 0.36
CA ASN A 117 -15.59 -3.42 1.67
C ASN A 117 -14.20 -3.39 2.31
N ILE A 118 -13.93 -2.30 3.01
CA ILE A 118 -12.73 -2.12 3.83
C ILE A 118 -13.19 -2.12 5.29
N PRO A 119 -12.60 -2.93 6.19
CA PRO A 119 -11.51 -3.87 5.96
C PRO A 119 -11.91 -5.29 5.55
N GLU A 120 -13.22 -5.60 5.42
CA GLU A 120 -13.74 -6.98 5.33
C GLU A 120 -13.22 -7.77 4.12
N ASP A 121 -13.18 -7.13 2.94
CA ASP A 121 -12.70 -7.77 1.72
C ASP A 121 -11.22 -7.46 1.48
N ILE A 122 -10.83 -6.19 1.65
CA ILE A 122 -9.45 -5.72 1.55
C ILE A 122 -9.14 -4.73 2.68
N SER A 123 -8.08 -5.01 3.43
CA SER A 123 -7.52 -4.07 4.40
C SER A 123 -6.57 -3.08 3.74
N ILE A 124 -6.57 -1.82 4.19
CA ILE A 124 -5.64 -0.79 3.69
C ILE A 124 -4.92 -0.17 4.87
N ILE A 125 -3.60 -0.04 4.74
CA ILE A 125 -2.77 0.71 5.67
C ILE A 125 -1.94 1.74 4.91
N SER A 126 -1.72 2.92 5.50
CA SER A 126 -0.89 3.97 4.91
C SER A 126 0.18 4.45 5.89
N TYR A 127 1.24 5.06 5.35
CA TYR A 127 2.41 5.47 6.11
C TYR A 127 2.22 6.75 6.96
N ASP A 128 1.43 7.73 6.48
CA ASP A 128 1.40 9.09 7.07
C ASP A 128 0.27 9.31 8.10
N ASN A 129 -0.42 8.23 8.51
CA ASN A 129 -1.31 8.19 9.67
C ASN A 129 -2.58 9.07 9.57
N ILE A 130 -3.17 9.22 8.37
CA ILE A 130 -4.61 9.52 8.31
C ILE A 130 -5.38 8.38 8.98
N ASP A 131 -6.33 8.72 9.83
CA ASP A 131 -7.28 7.76 10.39
C ASP A 131 -8.16 7.22 9.25
N MET A 132 -7.65 6.19 8.57
CA MET A 132 -8.29 5.55 7.42
C MET A 132 -9.67 4.99 7.79
N ALA A 133 -9.89 4.64 9.07
CA ALA A 133 -11.18 4.18 9.54
C ALA A 133 -12.25 5.28 9.44
N ALA A 134 -11.88 6.55 9.70
CA ALA A 134 -12.78 7.68 9.53
C ALA A 134 -13.15 7.93 8.06
N TYR A 135 -12.19 7.80 7.14
CA TYR A 135 -12.43 7.98 5.71
C TYR A 135 -13.26 6.84 5.10
N THR A 136 -13.01 5.59 5.52
CA THR A 136 -13.81 4.44 5.10
C THR A 136 -15.26 4.56 5.58
N SER A 137 -15.46 4.98 6.83
CA SER A 137 -16.81 5.18 7.39
C SER A 137 -17.61 6.21 6.59
N LEU A 138 -16.95 7.29 6.15
CA LEU A 138 -17.56 8.31 5.30
C LEU A 138 -17.93 7.75 3.91
N LEU A 139 -17.06 6.96 3.28
CA LEU A 139 -17.37 6.34 1.99
C LEU A 139 -18.53 5.34 2.10
N ASN A 140 -18.56 4.53 3.16
CA ASN A 140 -19.65 3.56 3.38
C ASN A 140 -20.98 4.25 3.71
N PHE A 141 -20.96 5.41 4.38
CA PHE A 141 -22.17 6.22 4.58
C PHE A 141 -22.76 6.75 3.26
N LEU A 142 -21.94 7.05 2.26
CA LEU A 142 -22.43 7.49 0.94
C LEU A 142 -23.07 6.34 0.12
N LYS A 143 -22.96 5.08 0.57
CA LYS A 143 -23.65 3.91 -0.03
C LYS A 143 -25.08 3.70 0.51
N SER A 144 -25.45 4.32 1.65
CA SER A 144 -26.76 4.18 2.30
C SER A 144 -27.70 5.34 2.00
#